data_AF-A0A7C6VLY2-F1
#
_entry.id   AF-A0A7C6VLY2-F1
#
_cell.length_a   1.000
_cell.length_b   1.000
_cell.length_c   1.000
_cell.angle_alpha   90.00
_cell.angle_beta   90.00
_cell.angle_gamma   90.00
#
_symmetry.space_group_name_H-M   'P 1'
#
loop_
_entity.id
_entity.type
_entity.pdbx_description
1 polymer ?
#
loop_
_entity_poly.entity_id
_entity_poly.type
_entity_poly.pdbx_seq_one_letter_code
_entity_poly.pdbx_strand_id
1 'polypeptide(L)'
;RGWSVHIGLNKIDPGHYGGDAELFGCHFDAEDMERIAAERGFEKRTVLLDEAATRDAVKKAISAAAAKLKAGDVFMLTYAGHGSQVPDFNADEGDGADETLCLYDGMLIDDELYELWSKFADDVRIVMISDSCHSGTVSRAARTAQPQAAAGQPAVRTRLLPLALAMKTFRTHRDFYTALGRQHRGPDERVLTRELDMPLRCPVLLVAGCQDNQESQDGVGNGRFTQELLRVWDEGRFDGDWTTLAKRIVANMPPEQTPRLTLIGRSPEALAAERPFSI
;
A
#
# COMPACT_ATOMS: atom_id res chain seq x y z
N ARG A 1 10.77 20.35 0.15
CA ARG A 1 10.44 19.90 1.53
C ARG A 1 9.89 18.49 1.44
N GLY A 2 10.06 17.67 2.48
CA GLY A 2 9.55 16.29 2.48
C GLY A 2 8.74 15.98 3.72
N TRP A 3 7.51 15.47 3.56
CA TRP A 3 6.68 14.93 4.65
C TRP A 3 6.40 13.45 4.41
N SER A 4 6.40 12.64 5.47
CA SER A 4 6.15 11.19 5.36
C SER A 4 5.19 10.65 6.41
N VAL A 5 4.50 9.57 6.05
CA VAL A 5 3.62 8.78 6.91
C VAL A 5 4.00 7.31 6.75
N HIS A 6 4.27 6.63 7.86
CA HIS A 6 4.72 5.25 7.91
C HIS A 6 3.74 4.44 8.74
N ILE A 7 3.13 3.44 8.12
CA ILE A 7 2.04 2.66 8.70
C ILE A 7 2.49 1.21 8.84
N GLY A 8 2.37 0.67 10.05
CA GLY A 8 2.71 -0.72 10.35
C GLY A 8 1.63 -1.39 11.20
N LEU A 9 0.93 -2.39 10.67
CA LEU A 9 -0.10 -3.14 11.40
C LEU A 9 0.30 -4.58 11.59
N ASN A 10 0.76 -4.90 12.80
CA ASN A 10 0.86 -6.28 13.26
C ASN A 10 -0.49 -6.80 13.76
N LYS A 11 -1.40 -5.90 14.13
CA LYS A 11 -2.74 -6.19 14.64
C LYS A 11 -3.80 -5.34 13.93
N ILE A 12 -5.01 -5.89 13.93
CA ILE A 12 -6.25 -5.26 13.46
C ILE A 12 -7.31 -5.42 14.54
N ASP A 13 -8.35 -4.58 14.55
CA ASP A 13 -9.44 -4.68 15.53
C ASP A 13 -10.30 -5.93 15.28
N PRO A 14 -10.27 -6.95 16.15
CA PRO A 14 -11.14 -8.12 15.98
C PRO A 14 -12.63 -7.77 16.08
N GLY A 15 -12.99 -6.64 16.68
CA GLY A 15 -14.35 -6.12 16.73
C GLY A 15 -14.91 -5.78 15.35
N HIS A 16 -14.08 -5.20 14.49
CA HIS A 16 -14.44 -4.86 13.11
C HIS A 16 -14.20 -6.02 12.14
N TYR A 17 -13.06 -6.72 12.27
CA TYR A 17 -12.69 -7.80 11.35
C TYR A 17 -13.29 -9.17 11.71
N GLY A 18 -13.96 -9.25 12.85
CA GLY A 18 -14.61 -10.47 13.34
C GLY A 18 -13.63 -11.55 13.84
N GLY A 19 -12.35 -11.21 14.03
CA GLY A 19 -11.31 -12.08 14.55
C GLY A 19 -9.91 -11.48 14.35
N ASP A 20 -8.92 -12.04 15.05
CA ASP A 20 -7.52 -11.63 14.94
C ASP A 20 -6.85 -12.17 13.67
N ALA A 21 -5.88 -11.42 13.15
CA ALA A 21 -5.00 -11.85 12.05
C ALA A 21 -3.59 -11.26 12.26
N GLU A 22 -2.81 -11.89 13.13
CA GLU A 22 -1.53 -11.32 13.57
C GLU A 22 -0.42 -11.43 12.49
N LEU A 23 0.28 -10.31 12.28
CA LEU A 23 1.54 -10.18 11.54
C LEU A 23 2.64 -9.78 12.53
N PHE A 24 3.92 -9.92 12.14
CA PHE A 24 5.05 -9.63 13.02
C PHE A 24 6.02 -8.59 12.44
N GLY A 25 6.17 -8.53 11.12
CA GLY A 25 7.19 -7.68 10.49
C GLY A 25 6.78 -6.25 10.19
N CYS A 26 5.52 -5.88 10.42
CA CYS A 26 4.99 -4.62 9.90
C CYS A 26 5.45 -3.39 10.68
N HIS A 27 5.70 -3.53 11.99
CA HIS A 27 6.26 -2.44 12.81
C HIS A 27 7.68 -2.10 12.37
N PHE A 28 8.52 -3.12 12.22
CA PHE A 28 9.90 -2.94 11.76
C PHE A 28 9.96 -2.31 10.37
N ASP A 29 9.06 -2.69 9.46
CA ASP A 29 8.96 -2.04 8.15
C ASP A 29 8.65 -0.55 8.27
N ALA A 30 7.66 -0.18 9.09
CA ALA A 30 7.30 1.22 9.29
C ALA A 30 8.44 2.03 9.92
N GLU A 31 9.14 1.45 10.90
CA GLU A 31 10.29 2.07 11.57
C GLU A 31 11.49 2.23 10.64
N ASP A 32 11.81 1.22 9.83
CA ASP A 32 12.92 1.27 8.88
C ASP A 32 12.66 2.27 7.75
N MET A 33 11.43 2.36 7.26
CA MET A 33 11.04 3.36 6.29
C MET A 33 11.06 4.78 6.88
N GLU A 34 10.68 4.95 8.16
CA GLU A 34 10.82 6.23 8.86
C GLU A 34 12.29 6.64 9.00
N ARG A 35 13.16 5.68 9.31
CA ARG A 35 14.59 5.91 9.41
C ARG A 35 15.19 6.38 8.09
N ILE A 36 14.81 5.76 6.97
CA ILE A 36 15.19 6.25 5.62
C ILE A 36 14.70 7.69 5.43
N ALA A 37 13.43 7.97 5.75
CA ALA A 37 12.89 9.32 5.63
C ALA A 37 13.66 10.34 6.48
N ALA A 38 14.02 9.96 7.72
CA ALA A 38 14.80 10.78 8.64
C ALA A 38 16.19 11.11 8.07
N GLU A 39 16.93 10.09 7.62
CA GLU A 39 18.26 10.23 7.03
C GLU A 39 18.26 11.07 5.74
N ARG A 40 17.15 11.05 5.01
CA ARG A 40 16.96 11.84 3.79
C ARG A 40 16.47 13.27 4.03
N GLY A 41 16.17 13.62 5.27
CA GLY A 41 15.81 14.98 5.67
C GLY A 41 14.31 15.29 5.58
N PHE A 42 13.43 14.30 5.62
CA PHE A 42 11.99 14.53 5.69
C PHE A 42 11.68 15.26 7.01
N GLU A 43 11.14 16.48 6.89
CA GLU A 43 10.96 17.43 7.99
C GLU A 43 9.88 16.99 8.98
N LYS A 44 8.81 16.38 8.47
CA LYS A 44 7.70 15.87 9.29
C LYS A 44 7.47 14.42 8.93
N ARG A 45 7.62 13.55 9.92
CA ARG A 45 7.47 12.10 9.78
C ARG A 45 6.46 11.62 10.82
N THR A 46 5.45 10.90 10.38
CA THR A 46 4.38 10.37 11.23
C THR A 46 4.47 8.85 11.19
N VAL A 47 4.54 8.19 12.34
CA VAL A 47 4.48 6.73 12.44
C VAL A 47 3.16 6.35 13.10
N LEU A 48 2.40 5.46 12.46
CA LEU A 48 1.12 4.95 12.95
C LEU A 48 1.22 3.42 13.03
N LEU A 49 1.19 2.90 14.25
CA LEU A 49 1.29 1.46 14.53
C LEU A 49 0.00 0.94 15.15
N ASP A 50 -0.43 -0.25 14.74
CA ASP A 50 -1.60 -0.97 15.27
C ASP A 50 -2.80 -0.03 15.57
N GLU A 51 -3.23 0.09 16.83
CA GLU A 51 -4.38 0.90 17.27
C GLU A 51 -4.33 2.36 16.81
N ALA A 52 -3.13 2.91 16.57
CA ALA A 52 -2.97 4.29 16.11
C ALA A 52 -3.18 4.42 14.59
N ALA A 53 -3.06 3.33 13.83
CA ALA A 53 -3.25 3.29 12.39
C ALA A 53 -4.73 3.12 12.02
N THR A 54 -5.58 4.04 12.50
CA THR A 54 -6.99 4.09 12.11
C THR A 54 -7.21 4.78 10.76
N ARG A 55 -8.34 4.52 10.11
CA ARG A 55 -8.80 5.21 8.91
C ARG A 55 -8.73 6.72 9.07
N ASP A 56 -9.28 7.23 10.16
CA ASP A 56 -9.28 8.67 10.43
C ASP A 56 -7.87 9.24 10.64
N ALA A 57 -7.01 8.54 11.39
CA ALA A 57 -5.64 8.99 11.63
C ALA A 57 -4.83 9.06 10.34
N VAL A 58 -4.92 8.03 9.49
CA VAL A 58 -4.25 7.95 8.19
C VAL A 58 -4.75 9.04 7.25
N LYS A 59 -6.08 9.15 7.05
CA LYS A 59 -6.67 10.17 6.17
C LYS A 59 -6.33 11.59 6.63
N LYS A 60 -6.30 11.84 7.94
CA LYS A 60 -5.92 13.13 8.53
C LYS A 60 -4.45 13.45 8.31
N ALA A 61 -3.56 12.48 8.45
CA ALA A 61 -2.13 12.67 8.23
C ALA A 61 -1.84 13.02 6.76
N ILE A 62 -2.44 12.29 5.82
CA ILE A 62 -2.31 12.54 4.37
C ILE A 62 -2.91 13.91 4.02
N SER A 63 -4.12 14.22 4.50
CA SER A 63 -4.77 15.51 4.24
C SER A 63 -3.98 16.70 4.80
N ALA A 64 -3.32 16.52 5.95
CA ALA A 64 -2.46 17.55 6.53
C ALA A 64 -1.21 17.81 5.66
N ALA A 65 -0.66 16.78 5.01
CA ALA A 65 0.42 16.94 4.04
C ALA A 65 -0.07 17.63 2.76
N ALA A 66 -1.21 17.20 2.21
CA ALA A 66 -1.83 17.80 1.02
C ALA A 66 -2.08 19.30 1.21
N ALA A 67 -2.50 19.73 2.40
CA ALA A 67 -2.73 21.14 2.73
C ALA A 67 -1.45 21.98 2.92
N LYS A 68 -0.26 21.37 2.96
CA LYS A 68 1.00 22.06 3.32
C LYS A 68 2.09 21.98 2.27
N LEU A 69 2.20 20.86 1.57
CA LEU A 69 3.18 20.67 0.51
C LEU A 69 2.76 21.43 -0.75
N LYS A 70 3.76 21.90 -1.51
CA LYS A 70 3.59 22.68 -2.74
C LYS A 70 4.41 22.07 -3.87
N ALA A 71 4.21 22.54 -5.10
CA ALA A 71 4.98 22.13 -6.27
C ALA A 71 6.49 22.00 -5.96
N GLY A 72 7.08 20.85 -6.31
CA GLY A 72 8.47 20.50 -6.02
C GLY A 72 8.71 19.84 -4.66
N ASP A 73 7.79 19.90 -3.70
CA ASP A 73 7.85 19.13 -2.46
C ASP A 73 7.56 17.64 -2.70
N VAL A 74 7.85 16.80 -1.70
CA VAL A 74 7.59 15.35 -1.75
C VAL A 74 6.75 14.89 -0.55
N PHE A 75 5.77 14.05 -0.83
CA PHE A 75 5.05 13.25 0.15
C PHE A 75 5.42 11.78 0.00
N MET A 76 5.76 11.11 1.11
CA MET A 76 5.99 9.67 1.11
C MET A 76 5.02 8.94 2.04
N LEU A 77 4.32 7.94 1.53
CA LEU A 77 3.48 7.02 2.30
C LEU A 77 4.10 5.63 2.26
N THR A 78 4.30 5.01 3.42
CA THR A 78 4.70 3.60 3.47
C THR A 78 3.69 2.80 4.27
N TYR A 79 3.33 1.63 3.76
CA TYR A 79 2.35 0.75 4.38
C TYR A 79 2.89 -0.67 4.47
N ALA A 80 2.81 -1.24 5.66
CA ALA A 80 3.04 -2.65 5.94
C ALA A 80 1.87 -3.17 6.78
N GLY A 81 1.17 -4.17 6.27
CA GLY A 81 -0.02 -4.71 6.92
C GLY A 81 -0.82 -5.58 5.96
N HIS A 82 -1.97 -6.07 6.41
CA HIS A 82 -2.86 -6.86 5.55
C HIS A 82 -3.40 -6.01 4.40
N GLY A 83 -3.47 -6.60 3.21
CA GLY A 83 -4.37 -6.14 2.17
C GLY A 83 -5.56 -7.09 2.02
N SER A 84 -6.64 -6.56 1.44
CA SER A 84 -7.85 -7.34 1.15
C SER A 84 -8.59 -6.72 -0.03
N GLN A 85 -9.76 -7.28 -0.34
CA GLN A 85 -10.64 -6.77 -1.38
C GLN A 85 -12.07 -6.64 -0.87
N VAL A 86 -12.78 -5.63 -1.35
CA VAL A 86 -14.24 -5.52 -1.26
C VAL A 86 -14.84 -5.66 -2.66
N PRO A 87 -16.09 -6.13 -2.81
CA PRO A 87 -16.73 -6.13 -4.12
C PRO A 87 -16.77 -4.72 -4.67
N ASP A 88 -16.42 -4.56 -5.94
CA ASP A 88 -16.50 -3.28 -6.63
C ASP A 88 -17.99 -2.90 -6.82
N PHE A 89 -18.35 -1.69 -6.38
CA PHE A 89 -19.72 -1.15 -6.47
C PHE A 89 -19.88 -0.06 -7.53
N ASN A 90 -18.78 0.36 -8.15
CA ASN A 90 -18.71 1.43 -9.14
C ASN A 90 -18.32 0.90 -10.55
N ALA A 91 -17.83 -0.35 -10.65
CA ALA A 91 -17.42 -1.05 -11.87
C ALA A 91 -16.20 -0.43 -12.60
N ASP A 92 -15.28 0.20 -11.87
CA ASP A 92 -14.03 0.77 -12.40
C ASP A 92 -12.89 -0.26 -12.50
N GLU A 93 -12.98 -1.37 -11.78
CA GLU A 93 -12.02 -2.46 -11.80
C GLU A 93 -12.45 -3.62 -12.73
N GLY A 94 -11.48 -4.18 -13.48
CA GLY A 94 -11.75 -5.21 -14.49
C GLY A 94 -12.08 -6.60 -13.93
N ASP A 95 -11.77 -6.85 -12.66
CA ASP A 95 -12.04 -8.10 -11.94
C ASP A 95 -13.28 -8.00 -11.02
N GLY A 96 -13.86 -6.80 -10.86
CA GLY A 96 -15.03 -6.52 -10.05
C GLY A 96 -14.77 -6.49 -8.54
N ALA A 97 -13.56 -6.13 -8.10
CA ALA A 97 -13.24 -5.95 -6.69
C ALA A 97 -12.32 -4.73 -6.46
N ASP A 98 -12.63 -3.88 -5.48
CA ASP A 98 -11.74 -2.78 -5.08
C ASP A 98 -10.64 -3.31 -4.13
N GLU A 99 -9.39 -2.95 -4.39
CA GLU A 99 -8.27 -3.25 -3.50
C GLU A 99 -8.27 -2.39 -2.22
N THR A 100 -7.84 -2.97 -1.11
CA THR A 100 -7.89 -2.29 0.19
C THR A 100 -6.65 -2.49 1.05
N LEU A 101 -6.32 -1.45 1.83
CA LEU A 101 -5.38 -1.53 2.95
C LEU A 101 -6.17 -1.77 4.25
N CYS A 102 -5.91 -2.87 4.96
CA CYS A 102 -6.57 -3.17 6.22
C CYS A 102 -5.97 -2.32 7.37
N LEU A 103 -6.53 -1.14 7.61
CA LEU A 103 -6.22 -0.32 8.78
C LEU A 103 -6.89 -0.89 10.04
N TYR A 104 -6.52 -0.39 11.22
CA TYR A 104 -6.89 -1.01 12.49
C TYR A 104 -8.40 -1.13 12.67
N ASP A 105 -9.13 -0.05 12.39
CA ASP A 105 -10.58 0.09 12.56
C ASP A 105 -11.38 -0.13 11.26
N GLY A 106 -10.71 -0.49 10.17
CA GLY A 106 -11.37 -0.87 8.92
C GLY A 106 -10.53 -0.75 7.67
N MET A 107 -11.04 -1.29 6.56
CA MET A 107 -10.33 -1.29 5.29
C MET A 107 -10.39 0.09 4.65
N LEU A 108 -9.26 0.64 4.20
CA LEU A 108 -9.15 1.82 3.35
C LEU A 108 -9.13 1.40 1.88
N ILE A 109 -10.13 1.85 1.13
CA ILE A 109 -10.26 1.52 -0.29
C ILE A 109 -9.27 2.38 -1.09
N ASP A 110 -8.65 1.80 -2.12
CA ASP A 110 -7.73 2.50 -3.03
C ASP A 110 -8.35 3.78 -3.64
N ASP A 111 -9.65 3.76 -3.88
CA ASP A 111 -10.50 4.89 -4.19
C ASP A 111 -10.29 6.11 -3.29
N GLU A 112 -10.28 5.87 -1.99
CA GLU A 112 -10.12 6.90 -0.99
C GLU A 112 -8.67 7.42 -1.00
N LEU A 113 -7.69 6.58 -1.31
CA LEU A 113 -6.30 7.00 -1.51
C LEU A 113 -6.18 7.91 -2.74
N TYR A 114 -6.84 7.54 -3.85
CA TYR A 114 -6.86 8.34 -5.06
C TYR A 114 -7.44 9.74 -4.80
N GLU A 115 -8.56 9.82 -4.06
CA GLU A 115 -9.18 11.09 -3.65
C GLU A 115 -8.26 11.91 -2.72
N LEU A 116 -7.42 11.25 -1.91
CA LEU A 116 -6.42 11.95 -1.10
C LEU A 116 -5.28 12.48 -1.96
N TRP A 117 -4.83 11.73 -2.97
CA TRP A 117 -3.81 12.18 -3.93
C TRP A 117 -4.26 13.40 -4.72
N SER A 118 -5.52 13.45 -5.13
CA SER A 118 -6.07 14.57 -5.89
C SER A 118 -6.13 15.89 -5.10
N LYS A 119 -5.97 15.85 -3.76
CA LYS A 119 -5.95 17.03 -2.88
C LYS A 119 -4.58 17.71 -2.82
N PHE A 120 -3.52 17.05 -3.28
CA PHE A 120 -2.20 17.66 -3.31
C PHE A 120 -2.12 18.75 -4.39
N ALA A 121 -1.24 19.73 -4.17
CA ALA A 121 -0.95 20.73 -5.18
C ALA A 121 -0.25 20.10 -6.39
N ASP A 122 -0.38 20.77 -7.54
CA ASP A 122 0.27 20.38 -8.79
C ASP A 122 1.77 20.20 -8.57
N ASP A 123 2.35 19.19 -9.22
CA ASP A 123 3.78 18.88 -9.18
C ASP A 123 4.35 18.62 -7.77
N VAL A 124 3.51 18.33 -6.76
CA VAL A 124 3.97 17.66 -5.52
C VAL A 124 4.24 16.19 -5.87
N ARG A 125 5.44 15.70 -5.58
CA ARG A 125 5.80 14.30 -5.84
C ARG A 125 5.21 13.40 -4.76
N ILE A 126 4.48 12.36 -5.13
CA ILE A 126 3.94 11.39 -4.19
C ILE A 126 4.63 10.04 -4.43
N VAL A 127 5.23 9.50 -3.38
CA VAL A 127 5.82 8.17 -3.37
C VAL A 127 5.04 7.30 -2.40
N MET A 128 4.47 6.20 -2.87
CA MET A 128 3.86 5.18 -2.03
C MET A 128 4.65 3.88 -2.11
N ILE A 129 4.95 3.28 -0.97
CA ILE A 129 5.61 1.98 -0.87
C ILE A 129 4.71 1.07 -0.03
N SER A 130 4.22 -0.01 -0.62
CA SER A 130 3.25 -0.90 0.01
C SER A 130 3.79 -2.33 0.08
N ASP A 131 4.19 -2.77 1.27
CA ASP A 131 4.52 -4.16 1.56
C ASP A 131 3.26 -4.88 2.07
N SER A 132 2.32 -5.12 1.16
CA SER A 132 1.01 -5.74 1.39
C SER A 132 0.65 -6.68 0.23
N CYS A 133 -0.35 -7.55 0.41
CA CYS A 133 -0.92 -8.34 -0.68
C CYS A 133 -2.15 -7.65 -1.28
N HIS A 134 -2.24 -7.59 -2.60
CA HIS A 134 -3.44 -7.23 -3.35
C HIS A 134 -3.98 -8.50 -3.99
N SER A 135 -5.25 -8.87 -3.77
CA SER A 135 -5.75 -10.19 -4.18
C SER A 135 -6.34 -10.26 -5.58
N GLY A 136 -6.10 -9.22 -6.40
CA GLY A 136 -6.57 -9.01 -7.78
C GLY A 136 -7.09 -10.26 -8.49
N THR A 137 -6.25 -11.28 -8.69
CA THR A 137 -6.67 -12.47 -9.47
C THR A 137 -6.25 -13.82 -8.87
N VAL A 138 -5.88 -13.88 -7.59
CA VAL A 138 -5.62 -15.17 -6.95
C VAL A 138 -6.93 -15.95 -6.92
N SER A 139 -7.07 -16.92 -7.85
CA SER A 139 -8.27 -17.74 -8.00
C SER A 139 -8.70 -18.27 -6.62
N ARG A 140 -10.01 -18.30 -6.35
CA ARG A 140 -10.55 -18.80 -5.06
C ARG A 140 -9.94 -20.16 -4.65
N ALA A 141 -9.58 -21.00 -5.62
CA ALA A 141 -8.90 -22.28 -5.40
C ALA A 141 -7.48 -22.14 -4.81
N ALA A 142 -6.70 -21.15 -5.25
CA ALA A 142 -5.40 -20.83 -4.66
C ALA A 142 -5.54 -20.18 -3.28
N ARG A 143 -6.59 -19.36 -3.04
CA ARG A 143 -6.88 -18.78 -1.70
C ARG A 143 -7.31 -19.80 -0.66
N THR A 144 -7.95 -20.91 -1.05
CA THR A 144 -8.28 -22.03 -0.15
C THR A 144 -7.09 -22.95 0.12
N ALA A 145 -6.07 -22.91 -0.75
CA ALA A 145 -4.81 -23.58 -0.53
C ALA A 145 -3.86 -22.63 0.22
N GLN A 146 -4.21 -22.22 1.45
CA GLN A 146 -3.15 -21.82 2.38
C GLN A 146 -2.09 -22.93 2.30
N PRO A 147 -0.80 -22.61 2.07
CA PRO A 147 0.22 -23.64 1.98
C PRO A 147 0.12 -24.47 3.25
N GLN A 148 -0.39 -25.69 3.13
CA GLN A 148 -0.27 -26.67 4.19
C GLN A 148 1.23 -26.79 4.40
N ALA A 149 1.67 -26.43 5.61
CA ALA A 149 3.01 -26.68 6.08
C ALA A 149 3.44 -28.06 5.56
N ALA A 150 4.43 -28.09 4.65
CA ALA A 150 5.11 -29.33 4.36
C ALA A 150 5.59 -29.88 5.71
N ALA A 151 5.39 -31.18 5.97
CA ALA A 151 5.66 -31.75 7.29
C ALA A 151 7.06 -31.33 7.80
N GLY A 152 7.09 -30.51 8.86
CA GLY A 152 8.33 -30.00 9.46
C GLY A 152 8.75 -28.57 9.05
N GLN A 153 7.99 -27.85 8.23
CA GLN A 153 8.22 -26.43 7.92
C GLN A 153 7.08 -25.54 8.46
N PRO A 154 7.37 -24.42 9.13
CA PRO A 154 6.33 -23.47 9.51
C PRO A 154 5.65 -22.91 8.25
N ALA A 155 4.32 -22.77 8.28
CA ALA A 155 3.58 -22.15 7.18
C ALA A 155 4.09 -20.72 6.95
N VAL A 156 4.32 -20.35 5.69
CA VAL A 156 4.71 -18.98 5.32
C VAL A 156 3.52 -18.07 5.61
N ARG A 157 3.72 -17.10 6.51
CA ARG A 157 2.72 -16.06 6.78
C ARG A 157 2.73 -15.05 5.65
N THR A 158 1.55 -14.67 5.18
CA THR A 158 1.39 -13.65 4.15
C THR A 158 0.56 -12.49 4.67
N ARG A 159 0.70 -11.35 4.00
CA ARG A 159 0.01 -10.09 4.31
C ARG A 159 -1.31 -9.96 3.58
N LEU A 160 -1.95 -11.10 3.32
CA LEU A 160 -3.31 -11.18 2.78
C LEU A 160 -4.26 -11.45 3.94
N LEU A 161 -5.28 -10.60 4.09
CA LEU A 161 -6.30 -10.85 5.10
C LEU A 161 -6.95 -12.22 4.83
N PRO A 162 -7.02 -13.13 5.83
CA PRO A 162 -7.61 -14.45 5.63
C PRO A 162 -9.01 -14.35 5.01
N LEU A 163 -9.27 -15.13 3.96
CA LEU A 163 -10.51 -15.02 3.18
C LEU A 163 -11.77 -15.13 4.03
N ALA A 164 -11.76 -15.97 5.07
CA ALA A 164 -12.88 -16.10 6.00
C ALA A 164 -13.16 -14.80 6.77
N LEU A 165 -12.11 -14.10 7.21
CA LEU A 165 -12.23 -12.80 7.85
C LEU A 165 -12.66 -11.74 6.84
N ALA A 166 -12.02 -11.66 5.68
CA ALA A 166 -12.42 -10.71 4.62
C ALA A 166 -13.92 -10.81 4.27
N MET A 167 -14.42 -12.03 4.04
CA MET A 167 -15.85 -12.27 3.77
C MET A 167 -16.74 -11.91 4.96
N LYS A 168 -16.29 -12.20 6.20
CA LYS A 168 -17.05 -11.88 7.41
C LYS A 168 -17.12 -10.37 7.63
N THR A 169 -15.99 -9.68 7.55
CA THR A 169 -15.88 -8.22 7.65
C THR A 169 -16.81 -7.54 6.64
N PHE A 170 -16.71 -7.91 5.36
CA PHE A 170 -17.56 -7.33 4.33
C PHE A 170 -19.05 -7.60 4.58
N ARG A 171 -19.44 -8.81 4.98
CA ARG A 171 -20.85 -9.14 5.27
C ARG A 171 -21.41 -8.36 6.47
N THR A 172 -20.62 -8.23 7.54
CA THR A 172 -21.03 -7.51 8.75
C THR A 172 -21.13 -6.01 8.51
N HIS A 173 -20.22 -5.45 7.71
CA HIS A 173 -20.11 -4.01 7.45
C HIS A 173 -20.50 -3.64 6.01
N ARG A 174 -21.44 -4.38 5.41
CA ARG A 174 -21.80 -4.24 4.00
C ARG A 174 -22.21 -2.82 3.64
N ASP A 175 -23.14 -2.24 4.39
CA ASP A 175 -23.66 -0.91 4.10
C ASP A 175 -22.59 0.17 4.20
N PHE A 176 -21.64 0.00 5.13
CA PHE A 176 -20.49 0.88 5.28
C PHE A 176 -19.58 0.85 4.05
N TYR A 177 -19.11 -0.34 3.63
CA TYR A 177 -18.23 -0.45 2.46
C TYR A 177 -18.94 -0.14 1.14
N THR A 178 -20.22 -0.50 1.01
CA THR A 178 -21.02 -0.12 -0.16
C THR A 178 -21.21 1.40 -0.23
N ALA A 179 -21.39 2.09 0.90
CA ALA A 179 -21.47 3.55 0.90
C ALA A 179 -20.15 4.18 0.48
N LEU A 180 -19.00 3.66 0.94
CA LEU A 180 -17.68 4.11 0.53
C LEU A 180 -17.46 3.92 -0.97
N GLY A 181 -17.65 2.72 -1.51
CA GLY A 181 -17.46 2.46 -2.95
C GLY A 181 -18.41 3.27 -3.85
N ARG A 182 -19.64 3.57 -3.38
CA ARG A 182 -20.59 4.40 -4.15
C ARG A 182 -20.29 5.90 -4.15
N GLN A 183 -19.61 6.41 -3.11
CA GLN A 183 -19.28 7.83 -3.02
C GLN A 183 -18.31 8.29 -4.12
N HIS A 184 -17.65 7.36 -4.80
CA HIS A 184 -16.58 7.65 -5.75
C HIS A 184 -16.94 7.41 -7.23
N ARG A 185 -18.24 7.40 -7.59
CA ARG A 185 -18.68 7.26 -8.99
C ARG A 185 -18.30 8.47 -9.85
N GLY A 186 -17.47 8.25 -10.87
CA GLY A 186 -17.43 9.08 -12.08
C GLY A 186 -18.70 8.91 -12.93
N PRO A 187 -19.00 9.82 -13.88
CA PRO A 187 -20.23 9.81 -14.65
C PRO A 187 -20.35 8.70 -15.72
N ASP A 188 -19.29 7.94 -16.04
CA ASP A 188 -19.33 6.90 -17.09
C ASP A 188 -18.66 5.57 -16.67
N GLU A 189 -19.29 4.45 -17.02
CA GLU A 189 -18.87 3.08 -16.69
C GLU A 189 -17.98 2.52 -17.82
N ARG A 190 -16.67 2.37 -17.58
CA ARG A 190 -15.72 1.34 -18.11
C ARG A 190 -14.28 1.85 -18.20
N VAL A 191 -13.38 1.21 -17.43
CA VAL A 191 -11.89 1.27 -17.46
C VAL A 191 -11.27 2.53 -16.84
N LEU A 192 -10.50 2.38 -15.73
CA LEU A 192 -9.57 3.41 -15.18
C LEU A 192 -10.14 4.85 -15.23
N THR A 193 -11.45 4.99 -15.05
CA THR A 193 -12.17 6.22 -15.40
C THR A 193 -11.79 7.38 -14.49
N ARG A 194 -11.27 7.12 -13.29
CA ARG A 194 -10.77 8.17 -12.39
C ARG A 194 -9.61 8.98 -12.94
N GLU A 195 -8.62 8.37 -13.59
CA GLU A 195 -7.54 9.17 -14.19
C GLU A 195 -8.02 9.98 -15.39
N LEU A 196 -9.03 9.49 -16.09
CA LEU A 196 -9.63 10.18 -17.24
C LEU A 196 -10.59 11.30 -16.81
N ASP A 197 -11.36 11.08 -15.74
CA ASP A 197 -12.40 11.98 -15.21
C ASP A 197 -11.87 12.95 -14.13
N MET A 198 -10.84 12.52 -13.39
CA MET A 198 -10.20 13.23 -12.28
C MET A 198 -8.65 13.12 -12.36
N PRO A 199 -8.03 13.63 -13.43
CA PRO A 199 -6.58 13.48 -13.64
C PRO A 199 -5.77 14.05 -12.48
N LEU A 200 -4.89 13.23 -11.91
CA LEU A 200 -3.94 13.70 -10.90
C LEU A 200 -2.94 14.68 -11.53
N ARG A 201 -2.89 15.88 -10.95
CA ARG A 201 -1.96 16.94 -11.37
C ARG A 201 -0.58 16.82 -10.73
N CYS A 202 -0.43 15.89 -9.78
CA CYS A 202 0.80 15.48 -9.16
C CYS A 202 1.33 14.19 -9.80
N PRO A 203 2.65 13.99 -9.91
CA PRO A 203 3.23 12.69 -10.20
C PRO A 203 3.11 11.76 -9.00
N VAL A 204 2.59 10.55 -9.21
CA VAL A 204 2.53 9.49 -8.21
C VAL A 204 3.36 8.29 -8.68
N LEU A 205 4.21 7.79 -7.77
CA LEU A 205 4.98 6.58 -7.94
C LEU A 205 4.60 5.60 -6.83
N LEU A 206 4.14 4.41 -7.20
CA LEU A 206 3.78 3.33 -6.28
C LEU A 206 4.73 2.14 -6.47
N VAL A 207 5.34 1.68 -5.38
CA VAL A 207 6.09 0.42 -5.34
C VAL A 207 5.36 -0.57 -4.43
N ALA A 208 4.75 -1.59 -5.03
CA ALA A 208 4.05 -2.65 -4.30
C ALA A 208 4.93 -3.89 -4.13
N GLY A 209 4.74 -4.63 -3.03
CA GLY A 209 5.56 -5.78 -2.63
C GLY A 209 5.36 -7.05 -3.47
N CYS A 210 4.29 -7.14 -4.26
CA CYS A 210 3.98 -8.28 -5.13
C CYS A 210 3.13 -7.85 -6.35
N GLN A 211 2.95 -8.76 -7.32
CA GLN A 211 1.95 -8.62 -8.39
C GLN A 211 0.54 -8.98 -7.87
N ASP A 212 -0.48 -8.60 -8.65
CA ASP A 212 -1.91 -8.79 -8.34
C ASP A 212 -2.34 -10.28 -8.22
N ASN A 213 -1.49 -11.21 -8.68
CA ASN A 213 -1.69 -12.66 -8.61
C ASN A 213 -0.73 -13.36 -7.63
N GLN A 214 -0.04 -12.60 -6.78
CA GLN A 214 0.96 -13.07 -5.83
C GLN A 214 0.65 -12.59 -4.40
N GLU A 215 1.39 -13.12 -3.42
CA GLU A 215 1.25 -12.72 -2.02
C GLU A 215 2.60 -12.19 -1.49
N SER A 216 2.54 -11.06 -0.76
CA SER A 216 3.62 -10.51 0.04
C SER A 216 3.82 -11.27 1.34
N GLN A 217 5.03 -11.79 1.56
CA GLN A 217 5.37 -12.58 2.76
C GLN A 217 5.69 -11.69 3.97
N ASP A 218 5.21 -12.09 5.15
CA ASP A 218 5.56 -11.49 6.43
C ASP A 218 6.72 -12.26 7.09
N GLY A 219 7.91 -11.65 7.08
CA GLY A 219 9.11 -12.24 7.65
C GLY A 219 9.20 -12.08 9.17
N VAL A 220 10.25 -12.66 9.76
CA VAL A 220 10.50 -12.66 11.22
C VAL A 220 10.96 -11.30 11.76
N GLY A 221 11.48 -10.42 10.89
CA GLY A 221 11.87 -9.05 11.22
C GLY A 221 11.10 -8.05 10.37
N ASN A 222 11.24 -8.13 9.06
CA ASN A 222 10.56 -7.24 8.11
C ASN A 222 9.74 -8.06 7.10
N GLY A 223 8.88 -7.41 6.33
CA GLY A 223 8.29 -8.03 5.15
C GLY A 223 9.37 -8.43 4.14
N ARG A 224 9.15 -9.50 3.36
CA ARG A 224 10.18 -9.99 2.43
C ARG A 224 10.60 -8.91 1.42
N PHE A 225 9.65 -8.09 0.97
CA PHE A 225 9.93 -6.99 0.06
C PHE A 225 10.72 -5.89 0.77
N THR A 226 10.31 -5.47 1.98
CA THR A 226 11.04 -4.45 2.75
C THR A 226 12.48 -4.88 3.04
N GLN A 227 12.71 -6.14 3.41
CA GLN A 227 14.08 -6.67 3.62
C GLN A 227 14.96 -6.47 2.39
N GLU A 228 14.43 -6.76 1.20
CA GLU A 228 15.19 -6.64 -0.03
C GLU A 228 15.37 -5.19 -0.44
N LEU A 229 14.36 -4.34 -0.24
CA LEU A 229 14.46 -2.89 -0.43
C LEU A 229 15.62 -2.33 0.41
N LEU A 230 15.67 -2.65 1.70
CA LEU A 230 16.72 -2.18 2.61
C LEU A 230 18.11 -2.66 2.18
N ARG A 231 18.21 -3.91 1.72
CA ARG A 231 19.47 -4.47 1.18
C ARG A 231 19.95 -3.74 -0.05
N VAL A 232 19.07 -3.49 -1.02
CA VAL A 232 19.46 -2.80 -2.26
C VAL A 232 19.74 -1.33 -2.00
N TRP A 233 18.99 -0.69 -1.09
CA TRP A 233 19.20 0.69 -0.66
C TRP A 233 20.57 0.90 0.01
N ASP A 234 21.05 -0.12 0.72
CA ASP A 234 22.40 -0.20 1.28
C ASP A 234 22.77 1.03 2.12
N GLU A 235 21.90 1.39 3.07
CA GLU A 235 22.07 2.54 3.98
C GLU A 235 22.34 3.86 3.21
N GLY A 236 21.67 4.02 2.06
CA GLY A 236 21.81 5.19 1.20
C GLY A 236 23.03 5.19 0.29
N ARG A 237 23.84 4.12 0.26
CA ARG A 237 24.93 3.96 -0.71
C ARG A 237 24.45 3.61 -2.12
N PHE A 238 23.19 3.20 -2.27
CA PHE A 238 22.59 2.95 -3.57
C PHE A 238 22.74 4.16 -4.51
N ASP A 239 23.24 3.89 -5.72
CA ASP A 239 23.37 4.86 -6.80
C ASP A 239 22.55 4.40 -8.01
N GLY A 240 21.51 5.17 -8.32
CA GLY A 240 20.51 4.86 -9.34
C GLY A 240 19.19 5.59 -9.08
N ASP A 241 18.25 5.39 -10.00
CA ASP A 241 16.89 5.92 -9.94
C ASP A 241 15.88 4.89 -9.37
N TRP A 242 14.61 5.28 -9.21
CA TRP A 242 13.54 4.37 -8.76
C TRP A 242 13.38 3.15 -9.66
N THR A 243 13.50 3.32 -10.97
CA THR A 243 13.38 2.22 -11.93
C THR A 243 14.48 1.18 -11.73
N THR A 244 15.70 1.64 -11.46
CA THR A 244 16.86 0.79 -11.20
C THR A 244 16.74 0.11 -9.84
N LEU A 245 16.27 0.83 -8.82
CA LEU A 245 16.00 0.27 -7.49
C LEU A 245 15.00 -0.89 -7.61
N ALA A 246 13.84 -0.64 -8.22
CA ALA A 246 12.78 -1.63 -8.39
C ALA A 246 13.28 -2.88 -9.15
N LYS A 247 14.04 -2.69 -10.25
CA LYS A 247 14.63 -3.80 -11.01
C LYS A 247 15.59 -4.64 -10.17
N ARG A 248 16.44 -4.01 -9.34
CA ARG A 248 17.38 -4.73 -8.48
C ARG A 248 16.66 -5.49 -7.37
N ILE A 249 15.63 -4.91 -6.79
CA ILE A 249 14.78 -5.61 -5.82
C ILE A 249 14.16 -6.84 -6.48
N VAL A 250 13.50 -6.67 -7.63
CA VAL A 250 12.90 -7.79 -8.39
C VAL A 250 13.90 -8.91 -8.69
N ALA A 251 15.13 -8.57 -9.08
CA ALA A 251 16.16 -9.55 -9.40
C ALA A 251 16.59 -10.43 -8.21
N ASN A 252 16.40 -9.95 -6.97
CA ASN A 252 16.76 -10.65 -5.74
C ASN A 252 15.56 -11.25 -5.01
N MET A 253 14.36 -11.10 -5.58
CA MET A 253 13.13 -11.62 -5.02
C MET A 253 12.80 -13.02 -5.57
N PRO A 254 12.13 -13.87 -4.79
CA PRO A 254 11.69 -15.18 -5.26
C PRO A 254 10.60 -15.03 -6.35
N PRO A 255 10.47 -15.99 -7.29
CA PRO A 255 9.51 -15.88 -8.40
C PRO A 255 8.04 -15.86 -7.92
N GLU A 256 7.76 -16.30 -6.70
CA GLU A 256 6.43 -16.27 -6.10
C GLU A 256 6.03 -14.89 -5.56
N GLN A 257 6.97 -13.95 -5.41
CA GLN A 257 6.71 -12.59 -4.93
C GLN A 257 7.56 -11.57 -5.70
N THR A 258 6.96 -10.87 -6.66
CA THR A 258 7.63 -9.95 -7.56
C THR A 258 7.10 -8.53 -7.38
N PRO A 259 7.89 -7.60 -6.82
CA PRO A 259 7.47 -6.22 -6.65
C PRO A 259 7.09 -5.53 -7.97
N ARG A 260 6.15 -4.59 -7.89
CA ARG A 260 5.62 -3.83 -9.03
C ARG A 260 5.85 -2.34 -8.85
N LEU A 261 6.31 -1.67 -9.90
CA LEU A 261 6.37 -0.21 -9.99
C LEU A 261 5.21 0.28 -10.88
N THR A 262 4.36 1.14 -10.33
CA THR A 262 3.24 1.77 -11.03
C THR A 262 3.40 3.28 -11.02
N LEU A 263 3.14 3.91 -12.16
CA LEU A 263 3.32 5.35 -12.40
C LEU A 263 1.97 5.93 -12.81
N ILE A 264 1.52 6.98 -12.11
CA ILE A 264 0.16 7.53 -12.20
C ILE A 264 0.27 9.07 -12.19
N GLY A 265 -0.64 9.76 -12.88
CA GLY A 265 -0.74 11.21 -12.87
C GLY A 265 0.22 11.93 -13.83
N ARG A 266 0.60 13.16 -13.47
CA ARG A 266 1.31 14.07 -14.38
C ARG A 266 2.83 13.83 -14.37
N SER A 267 3.39 13.45 -15.52
CA SER A 267 4.84 13.25 -15.72
C SER A 267 5.51 12.34 -14.66
N PRO A 268 4.92 11.19 -14.29
CA PRO A 268 5.45 10.32 -13.24
C PRO A 268 6.78 9.67 -13.62
N GLU A 269 7.14 9.63 -14.91
CA GLU A 269 8.44 9.14 -15.38
C GLU A 269 9.59 10.05 -14.94
N ALA A 270 9.33 11.37 -14.80
CA ALA A 270 10.32 12.30 -14.29
C ALA A 270 10.63 11.99 -12.81
N LEU A 271 9.60 11.70 -12.01
CA LEU A 271 9.76 11.24 -10.63
C LEU A 271 10.49 9.89 -10.58
N ALA A 272 10.16 8.95 -11.46
CA ALA A 272 10.81 7.63 -11.52
C ALA A 272 12.30 7.67 -11.92
N ALA A 273 12.72 8.74 -12.59
CA ALA A 273 14.12 8.99 -12.97
C ALA A 273 14.94 9.68 -11.85
N GLU A 274 14.32 10.08 -10.75
CA GLU A 274 15.02 10.63 -9.60
C GLU A 274 15.65 9.53 -8.74
N ARG A 275 16.68 9.90 -7.97
CA ARG A 275 17.25 9.05 -6.94
C ARG A 275 16.18 8.73 -5.89
N PRO A 276 16.03 7.46 -5.47
CA PRO A 276 15.07 7.10 -4.43
C PRO A 276 15.23 7.95 -3.17
N PHE A 277 14.09 8.33 -2.60
CA PHE A 277 14.00 9.13 -1.37
C PHE A 277 14.66 10.52 -1.47
N SER A 278 14.70 11.11 -2.66
CA SER A 278 15.05 12.54 -2.87
C SER A 278 13.99 13.48 -2.26
N ILE A 279 14.44 14.66 -1.83
CA ILE A 279 13.60 15.79 -1.41
C ILE A 279 13.88 16.97 -2.31
#